data_AF-A0A523LX55-F1
#
_entry.id   AF-A0A523LX55-F1
#
_cell.length_a   1.000
_cell.length_b   1.000
_cell.length_c   1.000
_cell.angle_alpha   90.00
_cell.angle_beta   90.00
_cell.angle_gamma   90.00
#
_symmetry.space_group_name_H-M   'P 1'
#
loop_
_entity.id
_entity.type
_entity.pdbx_description
1 polymer ?
#
loop_
_entity_poly.entity_id
_entity_poly.type
_entity_poly.pdbx_seq_one_letter_code
_entity_poly.pdbx_strand_id
1 'polypeptide(L)'
;MIHKWTLVIVSITLLVYIATMNLRHQVEELLPNWERWYPSLFDAASDLGLIRAEVCDPGTLLLTRRHAKIRQRAEEAHREKWGG
;
A
#
# COMPACT_ATOMS: atom_id res chain seq x y z
N MET A 1 -15.42 35.05 1.76
CA MET A 1 -16.13 33.89 1.16
C MET A 1 -15.32 33.19 0.06
N ILE A 2 -14.58 33.94 -0.78
CA ILE A 2 -13.80 33.42 -1.92
C ILE A 2 -12.66 32.46 -1.52
N HIS A 3 -11.99 32.70 -0.38
CA HIS A 3 -10.83 31.90 0.05
C HIS A 3 -11.18 30.45 0.45
N LYS A 4 -12.44 30.18 0.82
CA LYS A 4 -12.89 28.81 1.13
C LYS A 4 -13.05 27.98 -0.16
N TRP A 5 -13.39 28.61 -1.28
CA TRP A 5 -13.59 27.92 -2.56
C TRP A 5 -12.27 27.61 -3.26
N THR A 6 -11.27 28.50 -3.18
CA THR A 6 -9.93 28.23 -3.71
C THR A 6 -9.29 27.03 -3.02
N LEU A 7 -9.47 26.90 -1.71
CA LEU A 7 -8.89 25.79 -0.93
C LEU A 7 -9.56 24.45 -1.28
N VAL A 8 -10.87 24.45 -1.54
CA VAL A 8 -11.61 23.26 -2.00
C VAL A 8 -11.16 22.84 -3.40
N ILE A 9 -10.98 23.77 -4.33
CA ILE A 9 -10.53 23.49 -5.70
C ILE A 9 -9.11 22.92 -5.70
N VAL A 10 -8.18 23.54 -4.97
CA VAL A 10 -6.80 23.04 -4.85
C VAL A 10 -6.77 21.63 -4.24
N SER A 11 -7.60 21.37 -3.22
CA SER A 11 -7.69 20.05 -2.59
C SER A 11 -8.21 18.98 -3.54
N ILE A 12 -9.22 19.29 -4.36
CA ILE A 12 -9.75 18.37 -5.38
C ILE A 12 -8.69 18.10 -6.46
N THR A 13 -8.03 19.13 -6.98
CA THR A 13 -6.97 18.96 -7.99
C THR A 13 -5.80 18.15 -7.45
N LEU A 14 -5.39 18.36 -6.19
CA LEU A 14 -4.34 17.59 -5.54
C LEU A 14 -4.76 16.12 -5.34
N LEU A 15 -5.99 15.87 -4.92
CA LEU A 15 -6.52 14.51 -4.77
C LEU A 15 -6.59 13.77 -6.11
N VAL A 16 -6.98 14.46 -7.19
CA VAL A 16 -6.95 13.91 -8.56
C VAL A 16 -5.50 13.63 -8.99
N TYR A 17 -4.56 14.56 -8.76
CA TYR A 17 -3.15 14.38 -9.10
C TYR A 17 -2.51 13.17 -8.37
N ILE A 18 -2.83 13.01 -7.08
CA ILE A 18 -2.37 11.85 -6.29
C ILE A 18 -3.01 10.56 -6.82
N ALA A 19 -4.29 10.58 -7.17
CA ALA A 19 -4.96 9.43 -7.80
C ALA A 19 -4.36 9.07 -9.17
N THR A 20 -3.83 10.05 -9.91
CA THR A 20 -3.17 9.83 -11.22
C THR A 20 -1.76 9.27 -11.13
N MET A 21 -1.08 9.33 -9.97
CA MET A 21 0.23 8.71 -9.76
C MET A 21 0.13 7.18 -9.56
N ASN A 22 -0.54 6.50 -10.49
CA ASN A 22 -0.63 5.04 -10.53
C ASN A 22 0.69 4.45 -11.06
N LEU A 23 1.06 3.25 -10.58
CA LEU A 23 2.24 2.51 -11.03
C LEU A 23 2.34 2.42 -12.56
N ARG A 24 1.21 2.20 -13.25
CA ARG A 24 1.18 2.18 -14.72
C ARG A 24 1.67 3.49 -15.34
N HIS A 25 1.25 4.62 -14.78
CA HIS A 25 1.64 5.93 -15.27
C HIS A 25 3.14 6.18 -15.08
N GLN A 26 3.66 5.79 -13.91
CA GLN A 26 5.10 5.90 -13.61
C GLN A 26 5.94 5.03 -14.55
N VAL A 27 5.49 3.81 -14.88
CA VAL A 27 6.16 2.95 -15.86
C VAL A 27 6.11 3.56 -17.25
N GLU A 28 4.95 4.05 -17.70
CA GLU A 28 4.79 4.61 -19.05
C GLU A 28 5.63 5.88 -19.27
N GLU A 29 5.82 6.69 -18.21
CA GLU A 29 6.66 7.89 -18.25
C GLU A 29 8.16 7.54 -18.38
N LEU A 30 8.61 6.46 -17.72
CA LEU A 30 10.01 6.01 -17.76
C LEU A 30 10.32 5.15 -18.98
N LEU A 31 9.37 4.30 -19.41
CA LEU A 31 9.51 3.37 -20.52
C LEU A 31 8.23 3.35 -21.38
N PRO A 32 8.10 4.28 -22.33
CA PRO A 32 6.94 4.32 -23.22
C PRO A 32 6.82 3.04 -24.06
N ASN A 33 5.60 2.53 -24.22
CA ASN A 33 5.31 1.27 -24.90
C ASN A 33 6.02 0.05 -24.31
N TRP A 34 6.20 0.01 -22.97
CA TRP A 34 6.83 -1.10 -22.26
C TRP A 34 6.19 -2.47 -22.55
N GLU A 35 4.89 -2.51 -22.91
CA GLU A 35 4.13 -3.73 -23.23
C GLU A 35 4.73 -4.53 -24.39
N ARG A 36 5.60 -3.91 -25.22
CA ARG A 36 6.33 -4.59 -26.29
C ARG A 36 7.51 -5.44 -25.78
N TRP A 37 8.03 -5.12 -24.59
CA TRP A 37 9.26 -5.68 -24.04
C TRP A 37 9.01 -6.56 -22.83
N TYR A 38 7.96 -6.28 -22.06
CA TYR A 38 7.62 -7.03 -20.84
C TYR A 38 6.23 -7.67 -20.93
N PRO A 39 6.08 -8.91 -20.43
CA PRO A 39 4.80 -9.60 -20.43
C PRO A 39 3.82 -9.05 -19.38
N SER A 40 4.32 -8.32 -18.37
CA SER A 40 3.48 -7.68 -17.35
C SER A 40 4.01 -6.33 -16.88
N LEU A 41 3.11 -5.49 -16.38
CA LEU A 41 3.44 -4.17 -15.81
C LEU A 41 4.39 -4.30 -14.61
N PHE A 42 4.23 -5.36 -13.83
CA PHE A 42 5.02 -5.60 -12.63
C PHE A 42 6.45 -5.98 -12.97
N ASP A 43 6.69 -6.71 -14.06
CA ASP A 43 8.04 -7.01 -14.50
C ASP A 43 8.78 -5.73 -14.92
N ALA A 44 8.12 -4.89 -15.73
CA ALA A 44 8.67 -3.59 -16.10
C ALA A 44 8.91 -2.69 -14.88
N ALA A 45 7.96 -2.64 -13.94
CA ALA A 45 8.08 -1.86 -12.71
C ALA A 45 9.20 -2.38 -11.77
N SER A 46 9.41 -3.70 -11.72
CA SER A 46 10.47 -4.32 -10.94
C SER A 46 11.84 -3.97 -11.52
N ASP A 47 12.01 -4.10 -12.83
CA ASP A 47 13.27 -3.80 -13.52
C ASP A 47 13.61 -2.30 -13.51
N LEU A 48 12.59 -1.44 -13.57
CA LEU A 48 12.74 0.01 -13.37
C LEU A 48 12.97 0.39 -11.88
N GLY A 49 12.85 -0.55 -10.95
CA GLY A 49 13.04 -0.32 -9.51
C GLY A 49 11.93 0.49 -8.84
N LEU A 50 10.77 0.65 -9.49
CA LEU A 50 9.59 1.34 -8.97
C LEU A 50 8.90 0.53 -7.87
N ILE A 51 8.96 -0.80 -7.97
CA ILE A 51 8.54 -1.71 -6.91
C ILE A 51 9.74 -2.51 -6.43
N ARG A 52 9.83 -2.69 -5.12
CA ARG A 52 10.81 -3.57 -4.49
C ARG A 52 10.10 -4.50 -3.53
N ALA A 53 10.41 -5.78 -3.64
CA ALA A 53 10.08 -6.73 -2.60
C ALA A 53 11.17 -6.63 -1.52
N GLU A 54 10.81 -6.24 -0.31
CA GLU A 54 11.68 -6.39 0.85
C GLU A 54 11.59 -7.84 1.34
N VAL A 55 12.74 -8.48 1.58
CA VAL A 55 12.77 -9.78 2.23
C VAL A 55 12.47 -9.54 3.71
N CYS A 56 11.23 -9.80 4.12
CA CYS A 56 10.87 -9.73 5.53
C CYS A 56 11.57 -10.86 6.31
N ASP A 57 11.89 -10.60 7.60
CA ASP A 57 12.35 -11.64 8.51
C ASP A 57 11.36 -12.82 8.47
N PRO A 58 11.80 -14.08 8.28
CA PRO A 58 10.91 -15.23 8.13
C PRO A 58 9.98 -15.40 9.33
N GLY A 59 10.36 -14.91 10.51
CA GLY A 59 9.50 -14.86 11.68
C GLY A 59 8.27 -13.96 11.52
N THR A 60 8.31 -12.96 10.65
CA THR A 60 7.19 -12.05 10.34
C THR A 60 6.08 -12.76 9.57
N LEU A 61 6.42 -13.78 8.79
CA LEU A 61 5.46 -14.62 8.05
C LEU A 61 4.82 -15.69 8.92
N LEU A 62 5.37 -15.97 10.11
CA LEU A 62 4.78 -16.94 11.03
C LEU A 62 3.44 -16.40 11.55
N LEU A 63 2.36 -17.04 11.10
CA LEU A 63 0.99 -16.76 11.55
C LEU A 63 0.90 -16.70 13.08
N THR A 64 1.65 -17.54 13.78
CA THR A 64 1.76 -17.57 15.24
C THR A 64 2.25 -16.22 15.80
N ARG A 65 3.25 -15.59 15.20
CA ARG A 65 3.74 -14.26 15.61
C ARG A 65 2.77 -13.15 15.21
N ARG A 66 2.21 -13.20 13.99
CA ARG A 66 1.23 -12.21 13.50
C ARG A 66 -0.03 -12.16 14.37
N HIS A 67 -0.49 -13.31 14.85
CA HIS A 67 -1.70 -13.43 15.66
C HIS A 67 -1.44 -13.50 17.17
N ALA A 68 -0.18 -13.46 17.63
CA ALA A 68 0.15 -13.52 19.05
C ALA A 68 -0.61 -12.46 19.87
N LYS A 69 -0.67 -11.23 19.36
CA LYS A 69 -1.39 -10.12 19.98
C LYS A 69 -2.92 -10.33 20.00
N ILE A 70 -3.47 -10.96 18.97
CA ILE A 70 -4.91 -11.26 18.88
C ILE A 70 -5.26 -12.39 19.86
N ARG A 71 -4.43 -13.43 19.92
CA ARG A 71 -4.57 -14.54 20.88
C ARG A 71 -4.47 -14.04 22.32
N GLN A 72 -3.46 -13.23 22.63
CA GLN A 72 -3.30 -12.65 23.95
C GLN A 72 -4.54 -11.83 24.37
N ARG A 73 -5.05 -10.97 23.46
CA ARG A 73 -6.27 -10.20 23.71
C ARG A 73 -7.51 -11.09 23.89
N ALA A 74 -7.60 -12.19 23.13
CA ALA A 74 -8.68 -13.15 23.28
C ALA A 74 -8.61 -13.88 24.63
N GLU A 75 -7.41 -14.26 25.07
CA GLU A 75 -7.17 -14.87 26.38
C GLU A 75 -7.42 -13.90 27.53
N GLU A 76 -7.00 -12.64 27.41
CA GLU A 76 -7.30 -11.56 28.38
C GLU A 76 -8.81 -11.34 28.47
N ALA A 77 -9.50 -11.14 27.35
CA ALA A 77 -10.95 -10.96 27.32
C ALA A 77 -11.71 -12.19 27.83
N HIS A 78 -11.18 -13.40 27.61
CA HIS A 78 -11.74 -14.62 28.17
C HIS A 78 -11.58 -14.65 29.70
N ARG A 79 -10.40 -14.31 30.22
CA ARG A 79 -10.16 -14.20 31.67
C ARG A 79 -11.02 -13.13 32.33
N GLU A 80 -11.18 -11.96 31.71
CA GLU A 80 -12.04 -10.89 32.24
C GLU A 80 -13.51 -11.29 32.33
N LYS A 81 -14.01 -12.09 31.38
CA LYS A 81 -15.42 -12.49 31.32
C LYS A 81 -15.74 -13.74 32.13
N TRP A 82 -14.79 -14.66 32.25
CA TRP A 82 -15.05 -16.02 32.75
C TRP A 82 -14.01 -16.52 33.78
N GLY A 83 -12.95 -15.74 34.04
CA GLY A 83 -11.96 -16.03 35.06
C GLY A 83 -12.41 -15.46 36.39
N GLY A 84 -13.11 -16.27 37.20
CA GLY A 84 -13.29 -16.01 38.62
C GLY A 84 -11.97 -16.01 39.38
#